data_AF-A0A060KV91-F1
#
_entry.id   AF-A0A060KV91-F1
#
_cell.length_a   1.000
_cell.length_b   1.000
_cell.length_c   1.000
_cell.angle_alpha   90.00
_cell.angle_beta   90.00
_cell.angle_gamma   90.00
#
_symmetry.space_group_name_H-M   'P 1'
#
loop_
_entity.id
_entity.type
_entity.pdbx_description
1 polymer ?
#
loop_
_entity_poly.entity_id
_entity_poly.type
_entity_poly.pdbx_seq_one_letter_code
_entity_poly.pdbx_strand_id
1 'polypeptide(L)'
;MLLSASNFAALGATTLVNSGTSDMQGQVGVSPGTSIRGFPPGRLTGELHSNDTASKQAQTDAHAGYATLFDMTANTTLTGQNLGSMILTAGVYRFASSATLTGRLTFDALNDTSAVFVIQIGTVFTTAATSEMMLVNGAQSCNIFFQVGTSATLGASSSLSGTIVAHTSISAGANAVVHGSLLALGAAVSTDTNIIQPPGACI
;
A
#
# COMPACT_ATOMS: atom_id res chain seq x y z
N MET A 1 -13.91 0.22 1.95
CA MET A 1 -13.13 0.19 3.20
C MET A 1 -12.27 1.43 3.40
N LEU A 2 -11.63 1.99 2.38
CA LEU A 2 -10.70 3.13 2.53
C LEU A 2 -11.26 4.51 2.15
N LEU A 3 -12.49 4.58 1.61
CA LEU A 3 -13.20 5.83 1.30
C LEU A 3 -12.32 6.85 0.57
N SER A 4 -12.18 8.09 1.05
CA SER A 4 -11.40 9.11 0.35
C SER A 4 -9.91 8.78 0.24
N ALA A 5 -9.37 7.93 1.12
CA ALA A 5 -7.97 7.51 1.08
C ALA A 5 -7.64 6.66 -0.15
N SER A 6 -8.62 6.00 -0.78
CA SER A 6 -8.37 5.20 -2.01
C SER A 6 -8.01 6.05 -3.22
N ASN A 7 -8.26 7.36 -3.18
CA ASN A 7 -7.90 8.27 -4.26
C ASN A 7 -6.44 8.76 -4.18
N PHE A 8 -5.76 8.46 -3.07
CA PHE A 8 -4.37 8.87 -2.85
C PHE A 8 -3.41 7.81 -3.36
N ALA A 9 -2.44 8.23 -4.19
CA ALA A 9 -1.30 7.41 -4.55
C ALA A 9 -0.40 7.25 -3.32
N ALA A 10 -0.17 8.37 -2.62
CA ALA A 10 0.60 8.40 -1.40
C ALA A 10 0.00 9.39 -0.39
N LEU A 11 -0.14 8.95 0.86
CA LEU A 11 -0.63 9.75 1.98
C LEU A 11 0.28 9.52 3.19
N GLY A 12 0.91 10.59 3.69
CA GLY A 12 1.76 10.54 4.89
C GLY A 12 1.16 11.31 6.06
N ALA A 13 1.58 11.00 7.28
CA ALA A 13 1.13 11.74 8.45
C ALA A 13 1.95 13.01 8.68
N THR A 14 3.28 12.90 8.57
CA THR A 14 4.21 13.99 8.91
C THR A 14 4.81 14.67 7.69
N THR A 15 5.32 13.89 6.74
CA THR A 15 6.04 14.37 5.57
C THR A 15 5.84 13.41 4.41
N LEU A 16 5.87 13.94 3.19
CA LEU A 16 6.04 13.15 1.99
C LEU A 16 7.28 13.65 1.24
N VAL A 17 8.20 12.74 0.95
CA VAL A 17 9.44 13.05 0.23
C VAL A 17 9.53 12.18 -1.01
N ASN A 18 9.64 12.82 -2.16
CA ASN A 18 9.97 12.17 -3.42
C ASN A 18 11.42 12.50 -3.84
N SER A 19 12.13 11.46 -4.27
CA SER A 19 13.41 11.54 -4.97
C SER A 19 13.21 11.10 -6.43
N GLY A 20 13.94 11.70 -7.37
CA GLY A 20 13.86 11.32 -8.78
C GLY A 20 12.48 11.54 -9.42
N THR A 21 12.31 10.99 -10.63
CA THR A 21 11.16 11.26 -11.50
C THR A 21 10.02 10.27 -11.25
N SER A 22 9.46 10.26 -10.04
CA SER A 22 8.26 9.46 -9.79
C SER A 22 7.05 9.97 -10.57
N ASP A 23 6.15 9.06 -10.93
CA ASP A 23 4.85 9.32 -11.52
C ASP A 23 3.74 8.87 -10.56
N MET A 24 3.06 9.83 -9.94
CA MET A 24 1.98 9.61 -8.99
C MET A 24 0.63 9.79 -9.70
N GLN A 25 -0.03 8.70 -10.06
CA GLN A 25 -1.28 8.74 -10.85
C GLN A 25 -2.53 8.94 -9.99
N GLY A 26 -2.40 9.67 -8.89
CA GLY A 26 -3.47 9.97 -7.95
C GLY A 26 -3.12 11.16 -7.06
N GLN A 27 -3.94 11.37 -6.02
CA GLN A 27 -3.72 12.43 -5.05
C GLN A 27 -2.47 12.15 -4.23
N VAL A 28 -1.75 13.19 -3.81
CA VAL A 28 -0.59 13.08 -2.92
C VAL A 28 -0.82 14.00 -1.74
N GLY A 29 -0.73 13.47 -0.52
CA GLY A 29 -1.14 14.23 0.65
C GLY A 29 -0.31 14.02 1.90
N VAL A 30 -0.39 15.01 2.79
CA VAL A 30 0.07 14.94 4.18
C VAL A 30 -0.95 15.55 5.13
N SER A 31 -1.14 14.92 6.29
CA SER A 31 -1.90 15.47 7.42
C SER A 31 -1.61 14.66 8.69
N PRO A 32 -1.41 15.28 9.87
CA PRO A 32 -1.48 16.71 10.16
C PRO A 32 -0.23 17.50 9.75
N GLY A 33 0.82 16.83 9.26
CA GLY A 33 2.01 17.47 8.70
C GLY A 33 1.70 18.26 7.43
N THR A 34 2.65 19.09 7.01
CA THR A 34 2.47 20.05 5.89
C THR A 34 3.58 19.99 4.84
N SER A 35 4.61 19.15 5.04
CA SER A 35 5.78 19.11 4.17
C SER A 35 5.61 18.05 3.09
N ILE A 36 5.42 18.50 1.84
CA ILE A 36 5.54 17.68 0.63
C ILE A 36 6.75 18.21 -0.17
N ARG A 37 7.67 17.32 -0.55
CA ARG A 37 8.89 17.68 -1.27
C ARG A 37 9.14 16.75 -2.46
N GLY A 38 9.82 17.26 -3.48
CA GLY A 38 10.23 16.47 -4.65
C GLY A 38 9.26 16.48 -5.83
N PHE A 39 8.32 17.43 -5.86
CA PHE A 39 7.42 17.68 -7.00
C PHE A 39 7.58 19.14 -7.43
N PRO A 40 8.43 19.47 -8.43
CA PRO A 40 9.27 18.59 -9.28
C PRO A 40 10.53 18.01 -8.59
N PRO A 41 11.23 16.99 -9.17
CA PRO A 41 11.03 16.41 -10.52
C PRO A 41 9.97 15.31 -10.60
N GLY A 42 9.43 14.86 -9.47
CA GLY A 42 8.24 14.01 -9.44
C GLY A 42 7.07 14.70 -10.13
N ARG A 43 6.20 13.90 -10.74
CA ARG A 43 4.99 14.33 -11.43
C ARG A 43 3.78 13.65 -10.80
N LEU A 44 2.62 14.28 -10.93
CA LEU A 44 1.37 13.72 -10.49
C LEU A 44 0.24 14.07 -11.46
N THR A 45 -0.76 13.21 -11.56
CA THR A 45 -2.00 13.47 -12.30
C THR A 45 -3.09 14.11 -11.43
N GLY A 46 -3.00 13.93 -10.10
CA GLY A 46 -3.89 14.55 -9.12
C GLY A 46 -3.37 15.89 -8.58
N GLU A 47 -3.78 16.24 -7.36
CA GLU A 47 -3.41 17.43 -6.63
C GLU A 47 -2.52 17.10 -5.42
N LEU A 48 -1.82 18.13 -4.92
CA LEU A 48 -1.07 18.08 -3.67
C LEU A 48 -1.94 18.62 -2.53
N HIS A 49 -2.17 17.80 -1.52
CA HIS A 49 -2.98 18.15 -0.34
C HIS A 49 -2.11 18.27 0.92
N SER A 50 -1.88 19.50 1.38
CA SER A 50 -1.04 19.80 2.55
C SER A 50 -1.88 20.27 3.73
N ASN A 51 -2.20 19.35 4.64
CA ASN A 51 -3.04 19.55 5.83
C ASN A 51 -4.37 20.31 5.55
N ASP A 52 -4.95 20.10 4.36
CA ASP A 52 -6.22 20.68 3.98
C ASP A 52 -7.39 19.74 4.36
N THR A 53 -8.60 20.11 3.98
CA THR A 53 -9.79 19.30 4.27
C THR A 53 -9.71 17.90 3.66
N ALA A 54 -9.14 17.77 2.45
CA ALA A 54 -9.07 16.50 1.74
C ALA A 54 -8.04 15.55 2.38
N SER A 55 -6.81 16.02 2.67
CA SER A 55 -5.81 15.16 3.32
C SER A 55 -6.17 14.81 4.76
N LYS A 56 -6.88 15.68 5.48
CA LYS A 56 -7.43 15.38 6.82
C LYS A 56 -8.46 14.26 6.75
N GLN A 57 -9.45 14.38 5.87
CA GLN A 57 -10.46 13.34 5.70
C GLN A 57 -9.84 12.02 5.25
N ALA A 58 -8.89 12.06 4.32
CA ALA A 58 -8.19 10.88 3.86
C ALA A 58 -7.41 10.18 4.98
N GLN A 59 -6.76 10.91 5.89
CA GLN A 59 -6.11 10.32 7.06
C GLN A 59 -7.12 9.70 8.02
N THR A 60 -8.24 10.37 8.30
CA THR A 60 -9.32 9.81 9.10
C THR A 60 -9.85 8.50 8.50
N ASP A 61 -10.10 8.48 7.20
CA ASP A 61 -10.60 7.31 6.48
C ASP A 61 -9.54 6.18 6.43
N ALA A 62 -8.26 6.51 6.26
CA ALA A 62 -7.15 5.55 6.30
C ALA A 62 -7.02 4.90 7.68
N HIS A 63 -7.15 5.68 8.76
CA HIS A 63 -7.17 5.14 10.14
C HIS A 63 -8.37 4.21 10.37
N ALA A 64 -9.57 4.60 9.94
CA ALA A 64 -10.77 3.76 10.06
C ALA A 64 -10.64 2.46 9.25
N GLY A 65 -10.10 2.55 8.02
CA GLY A 65 -9.80 1.41 7.18
C GLY A 65 -8.76 0.48 7.80
N TYR A 66 -7.69 1.03 8.39
CA TYR A 66 -6.70 0.23 9.12
C TYR A 66 -7.31 -0.54 10.28
N ALA A 67 -8.13 0.12 11.11
CA ALA A 67 -8.80 -0.54 12.24
C ALA A 67 -9.72 -1.67 11.75
N THR A 68 -10.50 -1.40 10.68
CA THR A 68 -11.37 -2.41 10.05
C THR A 68 -10.56 -3.61 9.58
N LEU A 69 -9.45 -3.40 8.88
CA LEU A 69 -8.59 -4.48 8.39
C LEU A 69 -7.92 -5.27 9.52
N PHE A 70 -7.52 -4.59 10.60
CA PHE A 70 -6.88 -5.19 11.77
C PHE A 70 -7.86 -6.08 12.55
N ASP A 71 -9.12 -5.67 12.69
CA ASP A 71 -10.14 -6.38 13.45
C ASP A 71 -10.75 -7.58 12.71
N MET A 72 -10.43 -7.76 11.41
CA MET A 72 -10.88 -8.93 10.66
C MET A 72 -10.35 -10.22 11.28
N THR A 73 -11.21 -11.24 11.35
CA THR A 73 -10.80 -12.57 11.81
C THR A 73 -9.95 -13.26 10.75
N ALA A 74 -8.72 -13.60 11.10
CA ALA A 74 -7.79 -14.29 10.20
C ALA A 74 -8.26 -15.71 9.87
N ASN A 75 -8.30 -16.06 8.58
CA ASN A 75 -8.55 -17.42 8.11
C ASN A 75 -7.30 -18.30 8.26
N THR A 76 -6.12 -17.72 8.10
CA THR A 76 -4.85 -18.46 8.08
C THR A 76 -3.73 -17.66 8.72
N THR A 77 -2.89 -18.33 9.52
CA THR A 77 -1.67 -17.73 10.08
C THR A 77 -0.46 -18.17 9.27
N LEU A 78 0.31 -17.20 8.77
CA LEU A 78 1.51 -17.41 7.95
C LEU A 78 2.80 -16.94 8.67
N THR A 79 2.73 -16.58 9.95
CA THR A 79 3.87 -16.15 10.76
C THR A 79 5.10 -17.03 10.56
N GLY A 80 6.24 -16.41 10.24
CA GLY A 80 7.51 -17.10 9.99
C GLY A 80 7.70 -17.62 8.56
N GLN A 81 6.69 -17.49 7.69
CA GLN A 81 6.80 -17.85 6.28
C GLN A 81 7.15 -16.64 5.40
N ASN A 82 7.68 -16.92 4.20
CA ASN A 82 7.88 -15.90 3.17
C ASN A 82 6.67 -15.95 2.21
N LEU A 83 6.16 -14.78 1.81
CA LEU A 83 5.04 -14.68 0.85
C LEU A 83 5.43 -15.11 -0.58
N GLY A 84 6.73 -15.18 -0.86
CA GLY A 84 7.27 -15.68 -2.11
C GLY A 84 6.84 -17.11 -2.41
N SER A 85 6.58 -17.39 -3.68
CA SER A 85 6.04 -18.64 -4.24
C SER A 85 4.64 -19.03 -3.79
N MET A 86 3.98 -18.23 -2.94
CA MET A 86 2.62 -18.52 -2.51
C MET A 86 1.60 -18.17 -3.59
N ILE A 87 0.54 -18.97 -3.62
CA ILE A 87 -0.72 -18.66 -4.31
C ILE A 87 -1.76 -18.50 -3.21
N LEU A 88 -2.28 -17.30 -3.05
CA LEU A 88 -3.32 -16.99 -2.07
C LEU A 88 -4.66 -16.88 -2.79
N THR A 89 -5.67 -17.52 -2.21
CA THR A 89 -7.07 -17.34 -2.59
C THR A 89 -7.71 -16.26 -1.72
N ALA A 90 -8.97 -15.90 -1.97
CA ALA A 90 -9.68 -14.93 -1.15
C ALA A 90 -9.61 -15.30 0.35
N GLY A 91 -9.33 -14.31 1.21
CA GLY A 91 -9.22 -14.53 2.65
C GLY A 91 -8.34 -13.53 3.38
N VAL A 92 -8.29 -13.70 4.70
CA VAL A 92 -7.52 -12.92 5.66
C VAL A 92 -6.34 -13.76 6.16
N TYR A 93 -5.14 -13.30 5.87
CA TYR A 93 -3.87 -13.95 6.20
C TYR A 93 -3.13 -13.13 7.25
N ARG A 94 -2.72 -13.78 8.35
CA ARG A 94 -2.09 -13.09 9.47
C ARG A 94 -0.64 -13.51 9.69
N PHE A 95 0.22 -12.51 9.87
CA PHE A 95 1.55 -12.62 10.43
C PHE A 95 1.54 -11.93 11.80
N ALA A 96 1.78 -12.68 12.87
CA ALA A 96 1.87 -12.12 14.23
C ALA A 96 3.11 -11.23 14.41
N SER A 97 4.14 -11.42 13.58
CA SER A 97 5.36 -10.64 13.55
C SER A 97 5.53 -9.97 12.18
N SER A 98 6.76 -9.98 11.63
CA SER A 98 7.04 -9.43 10.31
C SER A 98 6.57 -10.35 9.20
N ALA A 99 6.37 -9.77 8.02
CA ALA A 99 6.20 -10.52 6.78
C ALA A 99 7.24 -10.07 5.75
N THR A 100 7.71 -11.03 4.96
CA THR A 100 8.65 -10.76 3.87
C THR A 100 8.10 -11.30 2.56
N LEU A 101 8.35 -10.57 1.47
CA LEU A 101 8.08 -11.02 0.11
C LEU A 101 9.39 -11.09 -0.67
N THR A 102 9.83 -12.31 -1.00
CA THR A 102 10.98 -12.56 -1.87
C THR A 102 10.53 -13.34 -3.09
N GLY A 103 10.76 -12.82 -4.29
CA GLY A 103 10.23 -13.42 -5.52
C GLY A 103 8.75 -13.06 -5.74
N ARG A 104 7.95 -14.01 -6.22
CA ARG A 104 6.57 -13.78 -6.68
C ARG A 104 5.53 -14.25 -5.66
N LEU A 105 4.53 -13.42 -5.40
CA LEU A 105 3.27 -13.75 -4.72
C LEU A 105 2.14 -13.74 -5.76
N THR A 106 1.26 -14.75 -5.76
CA THR A 106 0.11 -14.78 -6.67
C THR A 106 -1.19 -14.67 -5.88
N PHE A 107 -2.09 -13.81 -6.34
CA PHE A 107 -3.47 -13.70 -5.86
C PHE A 107 -4.39 -14.33 -6.90
N ASP A 108 -5.04 -15.43 -6.53
CA ASP A 108 -5.96 -16.17 -7.37
C ASP A 108 -7.40 -15.97 -6.88
N ALA A 109 -8.19 -15.26 -7.67
CA ALA A 109 -9.58 -14.99 -7.35
C ALA A 109 -10.53 -16.14 -7.73
N LEU A 110 -10.03 -17.22 -8.33
CA LEU A 110 -10.84 -18.39 -8.72
C LEU A 110 -12.08 -18.03 -9.57
N ASN A 111 -11.93 -17.02 -10.43
CA ASN A 111 -12.97 -16.42 -11.28
C ASN A 111 -14.06 -15.63 -10.53
N ASP A 112 -13.83 -15.28 -9.26
CA ASP A 112 -14.67 -14.36 -8.49
C ASP A 112 -14.04 -12.96 -8.44
N THR A 113 -14.50 -12.05 -9.27
CA THR A 113 -13.98 -10.67 -9.31
C THR A 113 -14.20 -9.89 -8.01
N SER A 114 -15.09 -10.36 -7.13
CA SER A 114 -15.33 -9.80 -5.80
C SER A 114 -14.39 -10.35 -4.72
N ALA A 115 -13.49 -11.28 -5.07
CA ALA A 115 -12.51 -11.87 -4.15
C ALA A 115 -11.67 -10.80 -3.44
N VAL A 116 -11.68 -10.85 -2.10
CA VAL A 116 -10.93 -9.94 -1.23
C VAL A 116 -9.76 -10.66 -0.56
N PHE A 117 -8.61 -10.00 -0.53
CA PHE A 117 -7.39 -10.50 0.08
C PHE A 117 -6.89 -9.49 1.11
N VAL A 118 -6.77 -9.92 2.37
CA VAL A 118 -6.26 -9.08 3.46
C VAL A 118 -5.05 -9.73 4.09
N ILE A 119 -3.95 -9.00 4.16
CA ILE A 119 -2.71 -9.45 4.76
C ILE A 119 -2.46 -8.58 5.99
N GLN A 120 -2.69 -9.15 7.17
CA GLN A 120 -2.46 -8.52 8.47
C GLN A 120 -1.03 -8.82 8.93
N ILE A 121 -0.24 -7.79 9.20
CA ILE A 121 1.16 -7.91 9.55
C ILE A 121 1.38 -7.20 10.88
N GLY A 122 1.79 -7.93 11.91
CA GLY A 122 1.91 -7.42 13.27
C GLY A 122 3.00 -6.36 13.43
N THR A 123 4.07 -6.41 12.64
CA THR A 123 5.16 -5.42 12.68
C THR A 123 5.50 -4.88 11.29
N VAL A 124 6.68 -5.21 10.76
CA VAL A 124 7.20 -4.69 9.51
C VAL A 124 6.83 -5.56 8.33
N PHE A 125 6.54 -4.91 7.20
CA PHE A 125 6.44 -5.55 5.89
C PHE A 125 7.67 -5.20 5.06
N THR A 126 8.32 -6.18 4.45
CA THR A 126 9.47 -5.91 3.59
C THR A 126 9.39 -6.73 2.31
N THR A 127 9.55 -6.06 1.17
CA THR A 127 9.69 -6.74 -0.11
C THR A 127 11.15 -6.70 -0.56
N ALA A 128 11.65 -7.80 -1.09
CA ALA A 128 12.97 -7.84 -1.70
C ALA A 128 12.95 -7.03 -3.01
N ALA A 129 14.13 -6.64 -3.49
CA ALA A 129 14.25 -6.08 -4.84
C ALA A 129 13.67 -7.07 -5.86
N THR A 130 13.10 -6.54 -6.95
CA THR A 130 12.50 -7.31 -8.05
C THR A 130 11.40 -8.30 -7.64
N SER A 131 10.81 -8.13 -6.45
CA SER A 131 9.63 -8.91 -6.03
C SER A 131 8.40 -8.52 -6.83
N GLU A 132 7.46 -9.45 -6.98
CA GLU A 132 6.29 -9.29 -7.86
C GLU A 132 5.02 -9.81 -7.19
N MET A 133 3.91 -9.10 -7.36
CA MET A 133 2.56 -9.57 -7.04
C MET A 133 1.79 -9.78 -8.34
N MET A 134 1.38 -11.01 -8.61
CA MET A 134 0.62 -11.39 -9.80
C MET A 134 -0.86 -11.58 -9.46
N LEU A 135 -1.73 -10.99 -10.27
CA LEU A 135 -3.19 -11.13 -10.17
C LEU A 135 -3.65 -12.11 -11.24
N VAL A 136 -4.38 -13.16 -10.86
CA VAL A 136 -4.91 -14.15 -11.81
C VAL A 136 -6.39 -14.43 -11.58
N ASN A 137 -7.02 -15.00 -12.61
CA ASN A 137 -8.41 -15.48 -12.58
C ASN A 137 -9.41 -14.47 -12.00
N GLY A 138 -9.29 -13.19 -12.39
CA GLY A 138 -10.20 -12.13 -11.98
C GLY A 138 -9.79 -11.35 -10.71
N ALA A 139 -8.62 -11.62 -10.13
CA ALA A 139 -8.14 -10.84 -8.99
C ALA A 139 -7.91 -9.37 -9.38
N GLN A 140 -8.31 -8.45 -8.50
CA GLN A 140 -8.20 -7.01 -8.72
C GLN A 140 -7.43 -6.34 -7.59
N SER A 141 -6.53 -5.42 -7.92
CA SER A 141 -5.71 -4.70 -6.93
C SER A 141 -6.54 -3.91 -5.91
N CYS A 142 -7.71 -3.41 -6.33
CA CYS A 142 -8.66 -2.71 -5.46
C CYS A 142 -9.25 -3.56 -4.33
N ASN A 143 -9.13 -4.89 -4.41
CA ASN A 143 -9.56 -5.84 -3.37
C ASN A 143 -8.40 -6.47 -2.59
N ILE A 144 -7.18 -5.92 -2.72
CA ILE A 144 -6.00 -6.39 -1.99
C ILE A 144 -5.56 -5.34 -0.99
N PHE A 145 -5.43 -5.73 0.28
CA PHE A 145 -5.09 -4.84 1.37
C PHE A 145 -3.98 -5.43 2.24
N PHE A 146 -2.98 -4.60 2.55
CA PHE A 146 -1.94 -4.90 3.53
C PHE A 146 -2.11 -3.96 4.72
N GLN A 147 -2.46 -4.52 5.88
CA GLN A 147 -2.43 -3.82 7.15
C GLN A 147 -1.07 -4.09 7.80
N VAL A 148 -0.28 -3.06 8.07
CA VAL A 148 1.09 -3.19 8.57
C VAL A 148 1.23 -2.48 9.92
N GLY A 149 1.56 -3.24 10.96
CA GLY A 149 1.57 -2.78 12.36
C GLY A 149 2.64 -1.76 12.68
N THR A 150 3.70 -1.65 11.88
CA THR A 150 4.68 -0.58 11.97
C THR A 150 4.96 0.03 10.60
N SER A 151 6.01 -0.41 9.91
CA SER A 151 6.49 0.21 8.67
C SER A 151 6.57 -0.78 7.52
N ALA A 152 6.38 -0.26 6.31
CA ALA A 152 6.59 -1.02 5.08
C ALA A 152 7.82 -0.51 4.31
N THR A 153 8.66 -1.44 3.86
CA THR A 153 9.81 -1.14 2.99
C THR A 153 9.69 -1.95 1.71
N LEU A 154 9.58 -1.26 0.57
CA LEU A 154 9.43 -1.90 -0.72
C LEU A 154 10.78 -1.93 -1.42
N GLY A 155 11.22 -3.11 -1.86
CA GLY A 155 12.47 -3.30 -2.56
C GLY A 155 12.49 -2.56 -3.90
N ALA A 156 13.68 -2.17 -4.34
CA ALA A 156 13.87 -1.52 -5.64
C ALA A 156 13.36 -2.41 -6.78
N SER A 157 12.77 -1.78 -7.79
CA SER A 157 12.19 -2.46 -8.96
C SER A 157 11.17 -3.55 -8.63
N SER A 158 10.53 -3.51 -7.45
CA SER A 158 9.42 -4.39 -7.13
C SER A 158 8.14 -3.95 -7.87
N SER A 159 7.26 -4.90 -8.17
CA SER A 159 5.94 -4.65 -8.77
C SER A 159 4.85 -5.19 -7.86
N LEU A 160 4.10 -4.31 -7.22
CA LEU A 160 3.15 -4.65 -6.16
C LEU A 160 1.71 -4.27 -6.57
N SER A 161 0.75 -5.02 -6.04
CA SER A 161 -0.67 -4.79 -6.24
C SER A 161 -1.39 -4.70 -4.90
N GLY A 162 -2.25 -3.70 -4.74
CA GLY A 162 -3.05 -3.49 -3.54
C GLY A 162 -2.63 -2.31 -2.68
N THR A 163 -3.49 -1.95 -1.74
CA THR A 163 -3.27 -0.82 -0.85
C THR A 163 -2.52 -1.24 0.41
N ILE A 164 -1.40 -0.56 0.68
CA ILE A 164 -0.59 -0.74 1.87
C ILE A 164 -0.94 0.36 2.87
N VAL A 165 -1.45 -0.03 4.04
CA VAL A 165 -1.74 0.87 5.16
C VAL A 165 -0.81 0.54 6.31
N ALA A 166 0.21 1.36 6.51
CA ALA A 166 1.22 1.19 7.55
C ALA A 166 0.99 2.15 8.71
N HIS A 167 1.02 1.62 9.93
CA HIS A 167 0.77 2.40 11.14
C HIS A 167 1.81 3.52 11.35
N THR A 168 3.05 3.31 10.92
CA THR A 168 4.16 4.27 11.08
C THR A 168 4.56 4.87 9.74
N SER A 169 5.42 4.22 8.96
CA SER A 169 6.00 4.81 7.74
C SER A 169 6.00 3.85 6.56
N ILE A 170 6.15 4.40 5.36
CA ILE A 170 6.35 3.64 4.13
C ILE A 170 7.57 4.19 3.39
N SER A 171 8.44 3.30 2.93
CA SER A 171 9.57 3.65 2.06
C SER A 171 9.56 2.76 0.82
N ALA A 172 9.41 3.38 -0.35
CA ALA A 172 9.48 2.70 -1.64
C ALA A 172 10.89 2.87 -2.23
N GLY A 173 11.58 1.76 -2.45
CA GLY A 173 12.88 1.74 -3.12
C GLY A 173 12.77 2.17 -4.59
N ALA A 174 13.92 2.55 -5.17
CA ALA A 174 14.00 3.09 -6.51
C ALA A 174 13.27 2.21 -7.55
N ASN A 175 12.50 2.83 -8.44
CA ASN A 175 11.82 2.17 -9.57
C ASN A 175 10.77 1.12 -9.19
N ALA A 176 10.34 1.03 -7.93
CA ALA A 176 9.18 0.21 -7.59
C ALA A 176 7.91 0.73 -8.30
N VAL A 177 7.07 -0.20 -8.74
CA VAL A 177 5.76 0.05 -9.36
C VAL A 177 4.68 -0.47 -8.42
N VAL A 178 3.69 0.36 -8.12
CA VAL A 178 2.60 0.01 -7.21
C VAL A 178 1.27 0.29 -7.90
N HIS A 179 0.53 -0.77 -8.21
CA HIS A 179 -0.89 -0.70 -8.58
C HIS A 179 -1.72 -0.76 -7.30
N GLY A 180 -1.71 0.35 -6.56
CA GLY A 180 -2.32 0.50 -5.26
C GLY A 180 -1.95 1.84 -4.62
N SER A 181 -2.25 1.97 -3.33
CA SER A 181 -1.97 3.17 -2.53
C SER A 181 -0.94 2.91 -1.43
N LEU A 182 -0.11 3.90 -1.13
CA LEU A 182 0.81 3.90 0.01
C LEU A 182 0.32 4.86 1.10
N LEU A 183 -0.26 4.33 2.16
CA LEU A 183 -0.89 5.10 3.24
C LEU A 183 -0.11 4.91 4.56
N ALA A 184 0.60 5.96 5.02
CA ALA A 184 1.31 5.97 6.30
C ALA A 184 0.57 6.81 7.34
N LEU A 185 0.18 6.17 8.44
CA LEU A 185 -0.70 6.76 9.46
C LEU A 185 0.02 7.58 10.53
N GLY A 186 1.29 7.28 10.81
CA GLY A 186 2.01 7.87 11.95
C GLY A 186 3.21 8.73 11.56
N ALA A 187 3.79 8.51 10.37
CA ALA A 187 5.04 9.14 9.94
C ALA A 187 5.06 9.36 8.42
N ALA A 188 6.25 9.28 7.82
CA ALA A 188 6.47 9.72 6.44
C ALA A 188 6.19 8.62 5.40
N VAL A 189 5.88 9.07 4.18
CA VAL A 189 6.03 8.29 2.95
C VAL A 189 7.26 8.80 2.20
N SER A 190 8.16 7.89 1.81
CA SER A 190 9.30 8.20 0.95
C SER A 190 9.25 7.38 -0.34
N THR A 191 9.56 8.03 -1.46
CA THR A 191 9.50 7.46 -2.81
C THR A 191 10.73 7.85 -3.61
N ASP A 192 11.13 7.00 -4.55
CA ASP A 192 12.26 7.22 -5.44
C ASP A 192 11.95 6.67 -6.84
N THR A 193 11.76 7.56 -7.81
CA THR A 193 11.56 7.20 -9.22
C THR A 193 10.48 6.12 -9.41
N ASN A 194 9.40 6.18 -8.62
CA ASN A 194 8.36 5.16 -8.56
C ASN A 194 7.22 5.47 -9.53
N ILE A 195 6.46 4.44 -9.93
CA ILE A 195 5.14 4.61 -10.53
C ILE A 195 4.12 4.14 -9.51
N ILE A 196 3.22 5.02 -9.07
CA ILE A 196 2.19 4.67 -8.09
C ILE A 196 0.83 5.06 -8.63
N GLN A 197 0.01 4.05 -8.88
CA GLN A 197 -1.33 4.19 -9.40
C GLN A 197 -2.32 3.65 -8.36
N PRO A 198 -3.10 4.49 -7.68
CA PRO A 198 -4.13 4.04 -6.75
C PRO A 198 -5.05 3.00 -7.40
N PRO A 199 -5.63 2.10 -6.61
CA PRO A 199 -6.60 1.18 -7.17
C PRO A 199 -7.81 1.99 -7.66
N GLY A 200 -8.11 1.89 -8.95
CA GLY A 200 -9.38 2.36 -9.50
C GLY A 200 -10.56 1.61 -8.87
N ALA A 201 -11.78 1.97 -9.27
CA ALA A 201 -12.95 1.19 -8.88
C ALA A 201 -12.82 -0.25 -9.43
N CYS A 202 -13.12 -1.24 -8.59
CA CYS A 202 -13.23 -2.62 -9.07
C CYS A 202 -14.37 -2.75 -10.09
N ILE A 203 -14.19 -3.65 -11.05
CA ILE A 203 -15.20 -4.01 -12.05
C ILE A 203 -16.04 -5.23 -11.63
#